data_AF-A0A8H7VCP4-F1
#
_entry.id   AF-A0A8H7VCP4-F1
#
_cell.length_a   1.000
_cell.length_b   1.000
_cell.length_c   1.000
_cell.angle_alpha   90.00
_cell.angle_beta   90.00
_cell.angle_gamma   90.00
#
_symmetry.space_group_name_H-M   'P 1'
#
loop_
_entity.id
_entity.type
_entity.pdbx_description
1 polymer ?
#
loop_
_entity_poly.entity_id
_entity_poly.type
_entity_poly.pdbx_seq_one_letter_code
_entity_poly.pdbx_strand_id
1 'polypeptide(L)'
;MSEILYCDNPEWKDITPIPQDDGPNPLVPIAYSREYADAMDYFRAVTRANEKSQRVLTLIQDVIDMNPAHYTVWNYRQQVLFSLNADLNQELDYIDEIAADQAKNYQVWHHRQVIVDRLNKGDRELPFINSILEEDSKNYHGWSYRQWVVKRFGLWDSELSYTDDLLVFDVRNNSAWNYRYYVLFNNPKTPSEELIQSEIKFTEKQIVLAPNNSSSWSYLKALHEKTNKSLNLIEPFLKQLVDTKVESPFLLSMYIDIYEQNAKQENTTIDPAALDMCKVLAEKLDTIREKYWNYKQGLLQKLNNT
;
A
#
# COMPACT_ATOMS: atom_id res chain seq x y z
N MET A 1 -1.19 -14.13 -28.15
CA MET A 1 -1.95 -15.36 -28.52
C MET A 1 -1.47 -15.89 -29.85
N SER A 2 -0.85 -17.07 -29.87
CA SER A 2 -0.61 -17.79 -31.11
C SER A 2 -1.93 -18.09 -31.82
N GLU A 3 -1.98 -17.88 -33.14
CA GLU A 3 -3.15 -18.22 -33.96
C GLU A 3 -3.36 -19.74 -34.11
N ILE A 4 -2.36 -20.54 -33.69
CA ILE A 4 -2.33 -22.00 -33.79
C ILE A 4 -2.19 -22.59 -32.40
N LEU A 5 -2.99 -23.62 -32.09
CA LEU A 5 -2.89 -24.39 -30.85
C LEU A 5 -1.54 -25.13 -30.75
N TYR A 6 -1.06 -25.31 -29.54
CA TYR A 6 0.19 -26.04 -29.25
C TYR A 6 0.14 -27.48 -29.75
N CYS A 7 -1.02 -28.16 -29.64
CA CYS A 7 -1.20 -29.50 -30.21
C CYS A 7 -1.04 -29.59 -31.74
N ASP A 8 -1.29 -28.49 -32.45
CA ASP A 8 -1.15 -28.41 -33.90
C ASP A 8 0.20 -27.81 -34.34
N ASN A 9 0.98 -27.27 -33.40
CA ASN A 9 2.28 -26.63 -33.69
C ASN A 9 3.40 -27.67 -33.87
N PRO A 10 4.08 -27.72 -35.03
CA PRO A 10 5.18 -28.66 -35.28
C PRO A 10 6.34 -28.56 -34.28
N GLU A 11 6.58 -27.38 -33.71
CA GLU A 11 7.64 -27.15 -32.71
C GLU A 11 7.37 -27.83 -31.36
N TRP A 12 6.15 -28.33 -31.14
CA TRP A 12 5.72 -28.95 -29.89
C TRP A 12 5.44 -30.45 -30.00
N LYS A 13 5.77 -31.07 -31.16
CA LYS A 13 5.53 -32.51 -31.41
C LYS A 13 6.40 -33.44 -30.58
N ASP A 14 7.53 -32.96 -30.07
CA ASP A 14 8.47 -33.73 -29.24
C ASP A 14 8.01 -33.85 -27.78
N ILE A 15 6.95 -33.13 -27.38
CA ILE A 15 6.44 -33.18 -26.01
C ILE A 15 4.97 -33.61 -25.96
N THR A 16 4.68 -34.55 -25.07
CA THR A 16 3.32 -35.05 -24.86
C THR A 16 2.57 -34.16 -23.87
N PRO A 17 1.45 -33.52 -24.25
CA PRO A 17 0.65 -32.69 -23.34
C PRO A 17 0.12 -33.51 -22.16
N ILE A 18 -0.02 -32.86 -21.01
CA ILE A 18 -0.55 -33.47 -19.79
C ILE A 18 -1.86 -32.78 -19.39
N PRO A 19 -2.99 -33.48 -19.50
CA PRO A 19 -4.28 -33.00 -19.00
C PRO A 19 -4.27 -32.66 -17.51
N GLN A 20 -5.11 -31.71 -17.12
CA GLN A 20 -5.43 -31.49 -15.71
C GLN A 20 -6.18 -32.71 -15.15
N ASP A 21 -5.76 -33.21 -14.00
CA ASP A 21 -6.46 -34.26 -13.27
C ASP A 21 -7.25 -33.65 -12.10
N ASP A 22 -8.55 -33.39 -12.32
CA ASP A 22 -9.49 -32.92 -11.29
C ASP A 22 -10.21 -34.09 -10.58
N GLY A 23 -9.78 -35.34 -10.83
CA GLY A 23 -10.39 -36.54 -10.32
C GLY A 23 -11.74 -36.89 -10.97
N PRO A 24 -12.37 -38.00 -10.54
CA PRO A 24 -13.59 -38.51 -11.17
C PRO A 24 -14.86 -37.69 -10.86
N ASN A 25 -14.86 -36.87 -9.81
CA ASN A 25 -16.01 -36.07 -9.37
C ASN A 25 -15.54 -34.65 -8.96
N PRO A 26 -15.25 -33.76 -9.92
CA PRO A 26 -14.71 -32.43 -9.62
C PRO A 26 -15.76 -31.55 -8.92
N LEU A 27 -15.34 -30.82 -7.88
CA LEU A 27 -16.25 -29.95 -7.09
C LEU A 27 -16.48 -28.57 -7.72
N VAL A 28 -15.45 -28.02 -8.37
CA VAL A 28 -15.47 -26.68 -8.98
C VAL A 28 -14.79 -26.69 -10.37
N PRO A 29 -15.22 -27.59 -11.28
CA PRO A 29 -14.61 -27.65 -12.61
C PRO A 29 -14.86 -26.35 -13.36
N ILE A 30 -13.81 -25.79 -13.94
CA ILE A 30 -13.91 -24.63 -14.82
C ILE A 30 -14.03 -25.16 -16.24
N ALA A 31 -15.05 -24.71 -16.97
CA ALA A 31 -15.17 -24.95 -18.41
C ALA A 31 -14.18 -24.04 -19.16
N TYR A 32 -12.91 -24.44 -19.18
CA TYR A 32 -11.84 -23.69 -19.85
C TYR A 32 -12.08 -23.58 -21.35
N SER A 33 -11.57 -22.49 -21.95
CA SER A 33 -11.47 -22.42 -23.41
C SER A 33 -10.49 -23.49 -23.93
N ARG A 34 -10.61 -23.83 -25.22
CA ARG A 34 -9.74 -24.83 -25.85
C ARG A 34 -8.28 -24.38 -25.80
N GLU A 35 -8.04 -23.09 -26.01
CA GLU A 35 -6.73 -22.45 -26.04
C GLU A 35 -6.06 -22.51 -24.66
N TYR A 36 -6.80 -22.18 -23.59
CA TYR A 36 -6.25 -22.23 -22.23
C TYR A 36 -5.96 -23.67 -21.80
N ALA A 37 -6.87 -24.61 -22.08
CA ALA A 37 -6.67 -26.02 -21.76
C ALA A 37 -5.45 -26.59 -22.47
N ASP A 38 -5.31 -26.34 -23.77
CA ASP A 38 -4.18 -26.76 -24.59
C ASP A 38 -2.86 -26.17 -24.07
N ALA A 39 -2.77 -24.85 -23.88
CA ALA A 39 -1.57 -24.22 -23.33
C ALA A 39 -1.20 -24.76 -21.94
N MET A 40 -2.18 -24.95 -21.05
CA MET A 40 -1.91 -25.48 -19.71
C MET A 40 -1.50 -26.96 -19.71
N ASP A 41 -1.97 -27.76 -20.67
CA ASP A 41 -1.53 -29.14 -20.82
C ASP A 41 -0.06 -29.22 -21.22
N TYR A 42 0.36 -28.36 -22.14
CA TYR A 42 1.76 -28.21 -22.53
C TYR A 42 2.61 -27.59 -21.41
N PHE A 43 2.07 -26.65 -20.64
CA PHE A 43 2.76 -26.08 -19.48
C PHE A 43 3.04 -27.15 -18.42
N ARG A 44 2.05 -28.01 -18.12
CA ARG A 44 2.24 -29.18 -17.23
C ARG A 44 3.29 -30.16 -17.76
N ALA A 45 3.43 -30.27 -19.08
CA ALA A 45 4.42 -31.13 -19.71
C ALA A 45 5.84 -30.60 -19.61
N VAL A 46 6.08 -29.35 -20.01
CA VAL A 46 7.42 -28.74 -19.94
C VAL A 46 7.90 -28.59 -18.51
N THR A 47 7.00 -28.29 -17.58
CA THR A 47 7.34 -28.20 -16.15
C THR A 47 7.80 -29.55 -15.60
N ARG A 48 7.13 -30.66 -15.96
CA ARG A 48 7.54 -32.02 -15.59
C ARG A 48 8.86 -32.44 -16.22
N ALA A 49 9.06 -32.09 -17.50
CA ALA A 49 10.32 -32.33 -18.21
C ALA A 49 11.46 -31.42 -17.71
N ASN A 50 11.15 -30.43 -16.86
CA ASN A 50 12.05 -29.37 -16.42
C ASN A 50 12.72 -28.62 -17.59
N GLU A 51 11.99 -28.38 -18.67
CA GLU A 51 12.52 -27.73 -19.86
C GLU A 51 12.70 -26.22 -19.64
N LYS A 52 13.92 -25.72 -19.86
CA LYS A 52 14.27 -24.29 -19.81
C LYS A 52 14.69 -23.82 -21.19
N SER A 53 13.73 -23.42 -22.03
CA SER A 53 13.95 -23.04 -23.42
C SER A 53 13.20 -21.76 -23.80
N GLN A 54 13.53 -21.17 -24.95
CA GLN A 54 12.87 -19.96 -25.44
C GLN A 54 11.40 -20.21 -25.80
N ARG A 55 11.06 -21.39 -26.35
CA ARG A 55 9.66 -21.75 -26.65
C ARG A 55 8.81 -21.83 -25.37
N VAL A 56 9.42 -22.25 -24.25
CA VAL A 56 8.75 -22.27 -22.95
C VAL A 56 8.43 -20.86 -22.45
N LEU A 57 9.28 -19.86 -22.68
CA LEU A 57 8.96 -18.46 -22.35
C LEU A 57 7.76 -17.94 -23.15
N THR A 58 7.65 -18.33 -24.42
CA THR A 58 6.52 -17.97 -25.28
C THR A 58 5.23 -18.61 -24.80
N LEU A 59 5.27 -19.91 -24.47
CA LEU A 59 4.13 -20.61 -23.85
C LEU A 59 3.68 -19.96 -22.55
N ILE A 60 4.63 -19.64 -21.68
CA ILE A 60 4.34 -18.99 -20.40
C ILE A 60 3.70 -17.62 -20.60
N GLN A 61 4.14 -16.87 -21.61
CA GLN A 61 3.54 -15.58 -21.93
C GLN A 61 2.07 -15.74 -22.34
N ASP A 62 1.75 -16.66 -23.26
CA ASP A 62 0.35 -16.91 -23.65
C ASP A 62 -0.51 -17.35 -22.43
N VAL A 63 0.04 -18.15 -21.51
CA VAL A 63 -0.68 -18.54 -20.29
C VAL A 63 -0.89 -17.36 -19.35
N ILE A 64 0.09 -16.46 -19.21
CA ILE A 64 -0.03 -15.24 -18.40
C ILE A 64 -1.05 -14.28 -19.01
N ASP A 65 -1.08 -14.12 -20.32
CA ASP A 65 -2.06 -13.29 -21.03
C ASP A 65 -3.50 -13.75 -20.75
N MET A 66 -3.71 -15.08 -20.64
CA MET A 66 -5.01 -15.66 -20.31
C MET A 66 -5.32 -15.67 -18.80
N ASN A 67 -4.31 -15.83 -17.95
CA ASN A 67 -4.46 -15.87 -16.49
C ASN A 67 -3.22 -15.31 -15.76
N PRO A 68 -3.15 -13.98 -15.57
CA PRO A 68 -1.99 -13.35 -14.95
C PRO A 68 -1.91 -13.65 -13.45
N ALA A 69 -2.93 -14.25 -12.83
CA ALA A 69 -2.92 -14.60 -11.41
C ALA A 69 -2.24 -15.96 -11.11
N HIS A 70 -1.86 -16.72 -12.15
CA HIS A 70 -1.31 -18.07 -11.96
C HIS A 70 0.14 -18.05 -11.43
N TYR A 71 0.31 -18.06 -10.11
CA TYR A 71 1.63 -17.91 -9.47
C TYR A 71 2.66 -18.98 -9.86
N THR A 72 2.26 -20.23 -10.10
CA THR A 72 3.18 -21.29 -10.56
C THR A 72 3.82 -20.96 -11.91
N VAL A 73 3.04 -20.36 -12.81
CA VAL A 73 3.50 -19.97 -14.15
C VAL A 73 4.55 -18.87 -14.04
N TRP A 74 4.30 -17.84 -13.22
CA TRP A 74 5.27 -16.78 -12.93
C TRP A 74 6.55 -17.29 -12.27
N ASN A 75 6.44 -18.21 -11.32
CA ASN A 75 7.61 -18.81 -10.68
C ASN A 75 8.45 -19.59 -11.70
N TYR A 76 7.80 -20.36 -12.57
CA TYR A 76 8.50 -21.10 -13.60
C TYR A 76 9.14 -20.17 -14.64
N ARG A 77 8.48 -19.05 -14.98
CA ARG A 77 9.05 -18.00 -15.84
C ARG A 77 10.38 -17.50 -15.31
N GLN A 78 10.45 -17.14 -14.02
CA GLN A 78 11.69 -16.69 -13.36
C GLN A 78 12.82 -17.72 -13.51
N GLN A 79 12.51 -19.00 -13.26
CA GLN A 79 13.49 -20.07 -13.41
C GLN A 79 14.01 -20.20 -14.85
N VAL A 80 13.13 -20.09 -15.84
CA VAL A 80 13.50 -20.17 -17.26
C VAL A 80 14.34 -18.96 -17.67
N LEU A 81 13.90 -17.74 -17.35
CA LEU A 81 14.63 -16.50 -17.62
C LEU A 81 16.06 -16.55 -17.07
N PHE A 82 16.22 -16.99 -15.81
CA PHE A 82 17.52 -17.07 -15.17
C PHE A 82 18.39 -18.20 -15.72
N SER A 83 17.81 -19.35 -16.06
CA SER A 83 18.55 -20.45 -16.68
C SER A 83 19.07 -20.09 -18.07
N LEU A 84 18.33 -19.26 -18.82
CA LEU A 84 18.71 -18.81 -20.15
C LEU A 84 19.65 -17.59 -20.13
N ASN A 85 19.88 -16.97 -18.97
CA ASN A 85 20.50 -15.65 -18.85
C ASN A 85 19.83 -14.63 -19.80
N ALA A 86 18.49 -14.63 -19.82
CA ALA A 86 17.71 -13.72 -20.65
C ALA A 86 17.98 -12.24 -20.29
N ASP A 87 17.73 -11.33 -21.24
CA ASP A 87 17.83 -9.89 -20.99
C ASP A 87 16.69 -9.43 -20.08
N LEU A 88 17.03 -9.18 -18.82
CA LEU A 88 16.07 -8.79 -17.80
C LEU A 88 15.50 -7.38 -18.02
N ASN A 89 16.12 -6.52 -18.86
CA ASN A 89 15.52 -5.24 -19.19
C ASN A 89 14.34 -5.42 -20.16
N GLN A 90 14.45 -6.34 -21.12
CA GLN A 90 13.32 -6.71 -21.98
C GLN A 90 12.20 -7.35 -21.16
N GLU A 91 12.54 -8.12 -20.12
CA GLU A 91 11.53 -8.64 -19.21
C GLU A 91 10.82 -7.53 -18.43
N LEU A 92 11.53 -6.47 -18.01
CA LEU A 92 10.89 -5.30 -17.40
C LEU A 92 9.96 -4.58 -18.37
N ASP A 93 10.32 -4.49 -19.65
CA ASP A 93 9.45 -3.88 -20.68
C ASP A 93 8.16 -4.70 -20.85
N TYR A 94 8.26 -6.03 -20.88
CA TYR A 94 7.09 -6.93 -20.88
C TYR A 94 6.22 -6.77 -19.62
N ILE A 95 6.84 -6.63 -18.44
CA ILE A 95 6.09 -6.41 -17.20
C ILE A 95 5.41 -5.04 -17.19
N ASP A 96 6.03 -4.00 -17.77
CA ASP A 96 5.43 -2.67 -17.90
C ASP A 96 4.11 -2.76 -18.67
N GLU A 97 4.07 -3.51 -19.77
CA GLU A 97 2.86 -3.74 -20.57
C GLU A 97 1.77 -4.44 -19.76
N ILE A 98 2.11 -5.51 -19.02
CA ILE A 98 1.12 -6.22 -18.20
C ILE A 98 0.62 -5.36 -17.05
N ALA A 99 1.51 -4.59 -16.42
CA ALA A 99 1.16 -3.77 -15.27
C ALA A 99 0.19 -2.64 -15.63
N ALA A 100 0.24 -2.12 -16.86
CA ALA A 100 -0.71 -1.12 -17.36
C ALA A 100 -2.17 -1.62 -17.28
N ASP A 101 -2.41 -2.89 -17.61
CA ASP A 101 -3.75 -3.48 -17.57
C ASP A 101 -4.08 -4.17 -16.23
N GLN A 102 -3.06 -4.67 -15.52
CA GLN A 102 -3.20 -5.56 -14.37
C GLN A 102 -2.49 -5.04 -13.11
N ALA A 103 -2.52 -3.71 -12.87
CA ALA A 103 -1.87 -3.06 -11.73
C ALA A 103 -2.35 -3.53 -10.34
N LYS A 104 -3.40 -4.35 -10.24
CA LYS A 104 -3.94 -4.92 -8.99
C LYS A 104 -3.60 -6.41 -8.81
N ASN A 105 -2.71 -6.95 -9.65
CA ASN A 105 -2.29 -8.35 -9.61
C ASN A 105 -1.02 -8.54 -8.75
N TYR A 106 -1.09 -9.40 -7.73
CA TYR A 106 0.06 -9.67 -6.84
C TYR A 106 1.29 -10.22 -7.55
N GLN A 107 1.09 -11.11 -8.53
CA GLN A 107 2.16 -11.81 -9.22
C GLN A 107 2.97 -10.86 -10.10
N VAL A 108 2.33 -9.88 -10.74
CA VAL A 108 3.00 -8.85 -11.57
C VAL A 108 4.00 -8.06 -10.72
N TRP A 109 3.56 -7.52 -9.58
CA TRP A 109 4.43 -6.77 -8.68
C TRP A 109 5.54 -7.62 -8.06
N HIS A 110 5.22 -8.83 -7.64
CA HIS A 110 6.23 -9.74 -7.10
C HIS A 110 7.27 -10.13 -8.16
N HIS A 111 6.83 -10.42 -9.38
CA HIS A 111 7.72 -10.77 -10.47
C HIS A 111 8.64 -9.60 -10.80
N ARG A 112 8.10 -8.38 -10.93
CA ARG A 112 8.90 -7.16 -11.08
C ARG A 112 9.96 -7.02 -9.99
N GLN A 113 9.57 -7.18 -8.72
CA GLN A 113 10.47 -7.12 -7.59
C GLN A 113 11.64 -8.10 -7.70
N VAL A 114 11.37 -9.35 -8.11
CA VAL A 114 12.40 -10.39 -8.33
C VAL A 114 13.35 -10.01 -9.46
N ILE A 115 12.84 -9.50 -10.58
CA ILE A 115 13.65 -9.09 -11.73
C ILE A 115 14.55 -7.89 -11.37
N VAL A 116 13.98 -6.87 -10.72
CA VAL A 116 14.70 -5.67 -10.27
C VAL A 116 15.77 -6.01 -9.22
N ASP A 117 15.48 -6.90 -8.27
CA ASP A 117 16.47 -7.32 -7.28
C ASP A 117 17.61 -8.13 -7.93
N ARG A 118 17.28 -8.97 -8.93
CA ARG A 118 18.28 -9.71 -9.73
C ARG A 118 19.18 -8.79 -10.55
N LEU A 119 18.61 -7.73 -11.15
CA LEU A 119 19.35 -6.68 -11.86
C LEU A 119 20.17 -5.80 -10.90
N ASN A 120 19.72 -5.66 -9.65
CA ASN A 120 20.27 -4.78 -8.64
C ASN A 120 20.38 -3.31 -9.13
N LYS A 121 19.35 -2.84 -9.86
CA LYS A 121 19.23 -1.47 -10.37
C LYS A 121 17.81 -0.97 -10.15
N GLY A 122 17.65 0.22 -9.57
CA GLY A 122 16.35 0.82 -9.24
C GLY A 122 16.02 2.09 -10.01
N ASP A 123 16.80 2.43 -11.03
CA ASP A 123 16.72 3.68 -11.80
C ASP A 123 15.42 3.83 -12.62
N ARG A 124 14.82 2.72 -13.04
CA ARG A 124 13.52 2.71 -13.75
C ARG A 124 12.30 2.79 -12.84
N GLU A 125 12.46 2.55 -11.55
CA GLU A 125 11.34 2.12 -10.72
C GLU A 125 10.47 3.27 -10.23
N LEU A 126 11.06 4.40 -9.82
CA LEU A 126 10.27 5.55 -9.39
C LEU A 126 9.42 6.14 -10.52
N PRO A 127 9.94 6.33 -11.75
CA PRO A 127 9.11 6.76 -12.89
C PRO A 127 7.96 5.79 -13.21
N PHE A 128 8.23 4.48 -13.21
CA PHE A 128 7.19 3.46 -13.43
C PHE A 128 6.11 3.49 -12.34
N ILE A 129 6.52 3.60 -11.08
CA ILE A 129 5.55 3.70 -9.98
C ILE A 129 4.71 4.97 -10.09
N ASN A 130 5.33 6.09 -10.48
CA ASN A 130 4.62 7.35 -10.67
C ASN A 130 3.52 7.19 -11.72
N SER A 131 3.78 6.56 -12.86
CA SER A 131 2.74 6.38 -13.89
C SER A 131 1.56 5.54 -13.38
N ILE A 132 1.82 4.49 -12.58
CA ILE A 132 0.74 3.70 -11.96
C ILE A 132 -0.06 4.52 -10.93
N LEU A 133 0.63 5.35 -10.13
CA LEU A 133 -0.03 6.18 -9.10
C LEU A 133 -0.72 7.42 -9.67
N GLU A 134 -0.34 7.87 -10.87
CA GLU A 134 -1.08 8.90 -11.61
C GLU A 134 -2.45 8.38 -12.06
N GLU A 135 -2.54 7.11 -12.44
CA GLU A 135 -3.80 6.45 -12.81
C GLU A 135 -4.63 6.04 -11.59
N ASP A 136 -4.02 5.43 -10.57
CA ASP A 136 -4.65 5.05 -9.30
C ASP A 136 -3.75 5.45 -8.12
N SER A 137 -3.96 6.68 -7.63
CA SER A 137 -3.19 7.28 -6.52
C SER A 137 -3.30 6.53 -5.19
N LYS A 138 -4.19 5.53 -5.12
CA LYS A 138 -4.40 4.67 -3.95
C LYS A 138 -4.05 3.21 -4.21
N ASN A 139 -3.38 2.90 -5.34
CA ASN A 139 -2.91 1.55 -5.64
C ASN A 139 -1.97 1.05 -4.52
N TYR A 140 -2.47 0.08 -3.74
CA TYR A 140 -1.75 -0.44 -2.57
C TYR A 140 -0.44 -1.13 -2.96
N HIS A 141 -0.43 -1.83 -4.09
CA HIS A 141 0.77 -2.51 -4.57
C HIS A 141 1.83 -1.51 -5.01
N GLY A 142 1.46 -0.45 -5.73
CA GLY A 142 2.37 0.63 -6.12
C GLY A 142 3.02 1.29 -4.91
N TRP A 143 2.24 1.60 -3.87
CA TRP A 143 2.77 2.15 -2.63
C TRP A 143 3.70 1.19 -1.88
N SER A 144 3.29 -0.08 -1.75
CA SER A 144 4.12 -1.10 -1.09
C SER A 144 5.43 -1.35 -1.85
N TYR A 145 5.38 -1.36 -3.17
CA TYR A 145 6.54 -1.52 -4.03
C TYR A 145 7.48 -0.32 -3.96
N ARG A 146 6.93 0.91 -3.93
CA ARG A 146 7.71 2.14 -3.74
C ARG A 146 8.51 2.14 -2.44
N GLN A 147 7.88 1.72 -1.34
CA GLN A 147 8.57 1.59 -0.06
C GLN A 147 9.74 0.59 -0.17
N TRP A 148 9.53 -0.55 -0.84
CA TRP A 148 10.61 -1.52 -1.06
C TRP A 148 11.74 -0.95 -1.91
N VAL A 149 11.44 -0.33 -3.07
CA VAL A 149 12.41 0.29 -3.99
C VAL A 149 13.28 1.32 -3.25
N VAL A 150 12.63 2.27 -2.58
CA VAL A 150 13.33 3.36 -1.88
C VAL A 150 14.24 2.82 -0.80
N LYS A 151 13.77 1.84 -0.03
CA LYS A 151 14.59 1.17 0.99
C LYS A 151 15.74 0.36 0.40
N ARG A 152 15.50 -0.40 -0.67
CA ARG A 152 16.47 -1.32 -1.28
C ARG A 152 17.63 -0.60 -1.95
N PHE A 153 17.34 0.55 -2.56
CA PHE A 153 18.30 1.32 -3.36
C PHE A 153 18.71 2.65 -2.72
N GLY A 154 18.18 2.99 -1.55
CA GLY A 154 18.54 4.22 -0.82
C GLY A 154 18.02 5.51 -1.44
N LEU A 155 16.91 5.45 -2.18
CA LEU A 155 16.36 6.56 -2.98
C LEU A 155 15.45 7.47 -2.15
N TRP A 156 15.95 7.99 -1.03
CA TRP A 156 15.12 8.71 -0.05
C TRP A 156 14.97 10.21 -0.31
N ASP A 157 15.96 10.83 -0.99
CA ASP A 157 16.17 12.28 -0.92
C ASP A 157 15.02 13.11 -1.55
N SER A 158 14.28 12.56 -2.52
CA SER A 158 13.15 13.22 -3.19
C SER A 158 11.77 12.89 -2.62
N GLU A 159 11.68 11.94 -1.69
CA GLU A 159 10.39 11.30 -1.38
C GLU A 159 9.46 12.17 -0.51
N LEU A 160 10.00 13.05 0.33
CA LEU A 160 9.17 14.05 1.01
C LEU A 160 8.57 15.06 0.02
N SER A 161 9.38 15.58 -0.91
CA SER A 161 8.90 16.48 -1.97
C SER A 161 7.83 15.82 -2.83
N TYR A 162 7.99 14.54 -3.15
CA TYR A 162 6.97 13.78 -3.88
C TYR A 162 5.64 13.74 -3.11
N THR A 163 5.67 13.55 -1.78
CA THR A 163 4.45 13.62 -0.98
C THR A 163 3.87 15.03 -0.89
N ASP A 164 4.69 16.09 -0.96
CA ASP A 164 4.19 17.47 -1.02
C ASP A 164 3.32 17.64 -2.27
N ASP A 165 3.80 17.23 -3.44
CA ASP A 165 3.08 17.33 -4.71
C ASP A 165 1.74 16.58 -4.67
N LEU A 166 1.74 15.36 -4.13
CA LEU A 166 0.51 14.56 -3.99
C LEU A 166 -0.50 15.19 -3.03
N LEU A 167 -0.03 15.78 -1.93
CA LEU A 167 -0.90 16.42 -0.93
C LEU A 167 -1.41 17.80 -1.38
N VAL A 168 -0.67 18.48 -2.27
CA VAL A 168 -1.17 19.67 -2.97
C VAL A 168 -2.35 19.30 -3.88
N PHE A 169 -2.27 18.16 -4.56
CA PHE A 169 -3.35 17.67 -5.44
C PHE A 169 -4.55 17.13 -4.64
N ASP A 170 -4.32 16.25 -3.68
CA ASP A 170 -5.34 15.69 -2.80
C ASP A 170 -4.84 15.57 -1.36
N VAL A 171 -5.14 16.59 -0.55
CA VAL A 171 -4.83 16.60 0.89
C VAL A 171 -5.50 15.46 1.66
N ARG A 172 -6.53 14.80 1.12
CA ARG A 172 -7.22 13.65 1.75
C ARG A 172 -6.63 12.31 1.31
N ASN A 173 -5.57 12.30 0.50
CA ASN A 173 -4.90 11.06 0.12
C ASN A 173 -4.14 10.45 1.32
N ASN A 174 -4.82 9.54 2.02
CA ASN A 174 -4.24 8.86 3.17
C ASN A 174 -2.98 8.06 2.84
N SER A 175 -2.84 7.55 1.61
CA SER A 175 -1.64 6.83 1.19
C SER A 175 -0.43 7.77 1.13
N ALA A 176 -0.61 9.00 0.66
CA ALA A 176 0.44 10.03 0.65
C ALA A 176 0.86 10.42 2.08
N TRP A 177 -0.10 10.62 3.01
CA TRP A 177 0.21 10.88 4.42
C TRP A 177 0.96 9.72 5.09
N ASN A 178 0.51 8.49 4.85
CA ASN A 178 1.18 7.29 5.37
C ASN A 178 2.60 7.15 4.78
N TYR A 179 2.76 7.43 3.48
CA TYR A 179 4.07 7.38 2.84
C TYR A 179 4.99 8.49 3.35
N ARG A 180 4.47 9.69 3.61
CA ARG A 180 5.23 10.77 4.24
C ARG A 180 5.75 10.37 5.62
N TYR A 181 4.91 9.69 6.42
CA TYR A 181 5.33 9.13 7.72
C TYR A 181 6.43 8.08 7.55
N TYR A 182 6.24 7.16 6.60
CA TYR A 182 7.24 6.14 6.27
C TYR A 182 8.58 6.79 5.90
N VAL A 183 8.60 7.75 4.99
CA VAL A 183 9.83 8.43 4.56
C VAL A 183 10.52 9.10 5.75
N LEU A 184 9.77 9.78 6.61
CA LEU A 184 10.33 10.50 7.75
C LEU A 184 10.99 9.59 8.79
N PHE A 185 10.44 8.39 9.02
CA PHE A 185 10.85 7.51 10.14
C PHE A 185 11.49 6.18 9.72
N ASN A 186 11.45 5.81 8.45
CA ASN A 186 12.13 4.63 7.91
C ASN A 186 13.35 4.99 7.05
N ASN A 187 13.57 6.27 6.73
CA ASN A 187 14.85 6.73 6.22
C ASN A 187 15.95 6.44 7.27
N PRO A 188 17.09 5.83 6.87
CA PRO A 188 18.22 5.60 7.77
C PRO A 188 18.79 6.87 8.42
N LYS A 189 18.57 8.03 7.81
CA LYS A 189 18.91 9.33 8.39
C LYS A 189 17.83 9.70 9.41
N THR A 190 18.20 9.73 10.69
CA THR A 190 17.30 10.21 11.75
C THR A 190 16.83 11.63 11.45
N PRO A 191 15.51 11.91 11.48
CA PRO A 191 15.01 13.26 11.24
C PRO A 191 15.53 14.22 12.31
N SER A 192 15.99 15.41 11.90
CA SER A 192 16.41 16.43 12.84
C SER A 192 15.20 17.03 13.57
N GLU A 193 15.44 17.63 14.72
CA GLU A 193 14.39 18.31 15.49
C GLU A 193 13.74 19.43 14.67
N GLU A 194 14.53 20.17 13.89
CA GLU A 194 14.05 21.23 13.00
C GLU A 194 13.11 20.68 11.92
N LEU A 195 13.44 19.51 11.34
CA LEU A 195 12.60 18.85 10.36
C LEU A 195 11.25 18.46 11.01
N ILE A 196 11.26 17.83 12.18
CA ILE A 196 10.03 17.49 12.91
C ILE A 196 9.17 18.73 13.18
N GLN A 197 9.77 19.83 13.62
CA GLN A 197 9.04 21.07 13.86
C GLN A 197 8.46 21.66 12.57
N SER A 198 9.17 21.55 11.45
CA SER A 198 8.64 21.96 10.14
C SER A 198 7.47 21.08 9.69
N GLU A 199 7.51 19.78 9.98
CA GLU A 199 6.46 18.81 9.67
C GLU A 199 5.19 19.04 10.50
N ILE A 200 5.33 19.37 11.79
CA ILE A 200 4.19 19.77 12.64
C ILE A 200 3.52 21.01 12.05
N LYS A 201 4.30 22.07 11.75
CA LYS A 201 3.78 23.31 11.15
C LYS A 201 3.13 23.08 9.78
N PHE A 202 3.72 22.20 8.97
CA PHE A 202 3.11 21.79 7.70
C PHE A 202 1.75 21.14 7.95
N THR A 203 1.67 20.19 8.87
CA THR A 203 0.44 19.46 9.20
C THR A 203 -0.64 20.37 9.77
N GLU A 204 -0.28 21.31 10.66
CA GLU A 204 -1.19 22.34 11.17
C GLU A 204 -1.80 23.18 10.05
N LYS A 205 -1.00 23.59 9.05
CA LYS A 205 -1.51 24.30 7.86
C LYS A 205 -2.49 23.45 7.06
N GLN A 206 -2.21 22.16 6.88
CA GLN A 206 -3.13 21.25 6.17
C GLN A 206 -4.43 21.02 6.95
N ILE A 207 -4.37 20.99 8.28
CA ILE A 207 -5.56 20.92 9.15
C ILE A 207 -6.39 22.19 9.00
N VAL A 208 -5.78 23.38 8.99
CA VAL A 208 -6.51 24.64 8.76
C VAL A 208 -7.21 24.64 7.39
N LEU A 209 -6.54 24.12 6.36
CA LEU A 209 -7.11 24.00 5.01
C LEU A 209 -8.29 23.01 4.94
N ALA A 210 -8.19 21.88 5.63
CA ALA A 210 -9.22 20.84 5.65
C ALA A 210 -9.46 20.27 7.06
N PRO A 211 -10.18 20.98 7.95
CA PRO A 211 -10.29 20.59 9.37
C PRO A 211 -11.02 19.26 9.61
N ASN A 212 -11.78 18.79 8.62
CA ASN A 212 -12.50 17.51 8.64
C ASN A 212 -11.77 16.40 7.86
N ASN A 213 -10.49 16.60 7.51
CA ASN A 213 -9.64 15.55 6.96
C ASN A 213 -8.99 14.74 8.08
N SER A 214 -9.41 13.50 8.29
CA SER A 214 -8.84 12.64 9.34
C SER A 214 -7.34 12.39 9.17
N SER A 215 -6.83 12.33 7.94
CA SER A 215 -5.45 11.92 7.67
C SER A 215 -4.42 12.87 8.26
N SER A 216 -4.63 14.19 8.15
CA SER A 216 -3.73 15.18 8.74
C SER A 216 -3.73 15.15 10.27
N TRP A 217 -4.90 14.91 10.90
CA TRP A 217 -5.01 14.73 12.34
C TRP A 217 -4.28 13.47 12.83
N SER A 218 -4.48 12.34 12.15
CA SER A 218 -3.79 11.10 12.45
C SER A 218 -2.27 11.23 12.28
N TYR A 219 -1.82 11.94 11.24
CA TYR A 219 -0.41 12.22 11.00
C TYR A 219 0.20 13.09 12.12
N LEU A 220 -0.48 14.18 12.50
CA LEU A 220 -0.02 15.04 13.60
C LEU A 220 0.15 14.24 14.91
N LYS A 221 -0.86 13.42 15.26
CA LYS A 221 -0.79 12.56 16.44
C LYS A 221 0.41 11.59 16.36
N ALA A 222 0.60 10.95 15.20
CA ALA A 222 1.70 10.02 14.98
C ALA A 222 3.09 10.68 15.09
N LEU A 223 3.23 11.95 14.67
CA LEU A 223 4.48 12.71 14.85
C LEU A 223 4.83 12.87 16.33
N HIS A 224 3.85 13.25 17.17
CA HIS A 224 4.05 13.43 18.60
C HIS A 224 4.36 12.10 19.30
N GLU A 225 3.59 11.05 19.01
CA GLU A 225 3.82 9.71 19.55
C GLU A 225 5.21 9.19 19.18
N LYS A 226 5.59 9.28 17.91
CA LYS A 226 6.88 8.75 17.43
C LYS A 226 8.09 9.50 17.99
N THR A 227 7.92 10.78 18.30
CA THR A 227 8.98 11.64 18.87
C THR A 227 8.92 11.73 20.39
N ASN A 228 8.02 10.99 21.04
CA ASN A 228 7.76 11.03 22.48
C ASN A 228 7.49 12.46 23.01
N LYS A 229 6.88 13.32 22.18
CA LYS A 229 6.50 14.68 22.56
C LYS A 229 5.07 14.71 23.07
N SER A 230 4.83 15.46 24.14
CA SER A 230 3.49 15.61 24.68
C SER A 230 2.53 16.25 23.66
N LEU A 231 1.29 15.78 23.61
CA LEU A 231 0.21 16.42 22.85
C LEU A 231 -0.17 17.78 23.44
N ASN A 232 0.21 18.12 24.67
CA ASN A 232 -0.02 19.47 25.23
C ASN A 232 0.63 20.57 24.38
N LEU A 233 1.69 20.26 23.64
CA LEU A 233 2.37 21.23 22.79
C LEU A 233 1.50 21.78 21.66
N ILE A 234 0.45 21.07 21.25
CA ILE A 234 -0.47 21.53 20.19
C ILE A 234 -1.70 22.25 20.74
N GLU A 235 -1.88 22.34 22.06
CA GLU A 235 -3.04 23.02 22.66
C GLU A 235 -3.21 24.48 22.19
N PRO A 236 -2.14 25.30 22.02
CA PRO A 236 -2.28 26.64 21.45
C PRO A 236 -2.88 26.64 20.03
N PHE A 237 -2.51 25.66 19.20
CA PHE A 237 -3.06 25.48 17.86
C PHE A 237 -4.53 25.06 17.91
N LEU A 238 -4.89 24.11 18.78
CA LEU A 238 -6.28 23.70 18.95
C LEU A 238 -7.16 24.88 19.39
N LYS A 239 -6.66 25.72 20.30
CA LYS A 239 -7.35 26.92 20.76
C LYS A 239 -7.59 27.91 19.63
N GLN A 240 -6.61 28.12 18.75
CA GLN A 240 -6.77 28.95 17.56
C GLN A 240 -7.91 28.43 16.65
N LEU A 241 -8.04 27.11 16.47
CA LEU A 241 -9.14 26.52 15.70
C LEU A 241 -10.51 26.76 16.36
N VAL A 242 -10.59 26.64 17.69
CA VAL A 242 -11.81 26.95 18.45
C VAL A 242 -12.18 28.44 18.32
N ASP A 243 -11.21 29.34 18.48
CA ASP A 243 -11.42 30.80 18.39
C ASP A 243 -11.90 31.22 16.98
N THR A 244 -11.47 30.48 15.95
CA THR A 244 -11.92 30.65 14.57
C THR A 244 -13.20 29.88 14.23
N LYS A 245 -13.86 29.28 15.24
CA LYS A 245 -15.13 28.54 15.15
C LYS A 245 -15.08 27.33 14.21
N VAL A 246 -13.95 26.64 14.17
CA VAL A 246 -13.81 25.39 13.43
C VAL A 246 -14.59 24.28 14.15
N GLU A 247 -15.57 23.72 13.47
CA GLU A 247 -16.29 22.52 13.93
C GLU A 247 -15.70 21.28 13.26
N SER A 248 -15.09 20.41 14.07
CA SER A 248 -14.50 19.15 13.63
C SER A 248 -14.57 18.11 14.74
N PRO A 249 -15.02 16.87 14.47
CA PRO A 249 -14.99 15.81 15.46
C PRO A 249 -13.54 15.46 15.87
N PHE A 250 -12.57 15.66 14.97
CA PHE A 250 -11.17 15.37 15.23
C PHE A 250 -10.55 16.39 16.20
N LEU A 251 -10.96 17.66 16.14
CA LEU A 251 -10.54 18.68 17.11
C LEU A 251 -10.95 18.29 18.54
N LEU A 252 -12.21 17.90 18.74
CA LEU A 252 -12.69 17.44 20.05
C LEU A 252 -12.00 16.14 20.48
N SER A 253 -11.80 15.20 19.55
CA SER A 253 -11.05 13.97 19.82
C SER A 253 -9.62 14.25 20.31
N MET A 254 -8.93 15.24 19.74
CA MET A 254 -7.58 15.61 20.17
C MET A 254 -7.55 16.23 21.57
N TYR A 255 -8.54 17.07 21.92
CA TYR A 255 -8.67 17.58 23.28
C TYR A 255 -8.93 16.45 24.29
N ILE A 256 -9.80 15.50 23.95
CA ILE A 256 -10.07 14.32 24.80
C ILE A 256 -8.78 13.52 25.03
N ASP A 257 -7.98 13.29 23.99
CA ASP A 257 -6.70 12.58 24.10
C ASP A 257 -5.72 13.34 25.00
N ILE A 258 -5.65 14.68 24.90
CA ILE A 258 -4.84 15.55 25.76
C ILE A 258 -5.27 15.44 27.23
N TYR A 259 -6.56 15.61 27.51
CA TYR A 259 -7.08 15.54 28.88
C TYR A 259 -6.86 14.15 29.50
N GLU A 260 -7.06 13.08 28.73
CA GLU A 260 -6.80 11.73 29.19
C GLU A 260 -5.31 11.51 29.48
N GLN A 261 -4.43 12.00 28.61
CA GLN A 261 -2.99 11.90 28.81
C GLN A 261 -2.57 12.61 30.11
N ASN A 262 -3.04 13.84 30.34
CA ASN A 262 -2.69 14.62 31.52
C ASN A 262 -3.21 13.95 32.80
N ALA A 263 -4.48 13.53 32.82
CA ALA A 263 -5.06 12.83 33.96
C ALA A 263 -4.26 11.57 34.34
N LYS A 264 -3.83 10.78 33.36
CA LYS A 264 -3.00 9.58 33.59
C LYS A 264 -1.59 9.91 34.06
N GLN A 265 -0.96 10.95 33.51
CA GLN A 265 0.41 11.32 33.86
C GLN A 265 0.50 11.94 35.25
N GLU A 266 -0.47 12.78 35.61
CA GLU A 266 -0.51 13.49 36.88
C GLU A 266 -1.24 12.71 37.99
N ASN A 267 -1.87 11.58 37.64
CA ASN A 267 -2.73 10.79 38.52
C ASN A 267 -3.85 11.66 39.14
N THR A 268 -4.52 12.43 38.28
CA THR A 268 -5.59 13.37 38.61
C THR A 268 -6.92 12.95 38.00
N THR A 269 -8.01 13.56 38.48
CA THR A 269 -9.35 13.37 37.91
C THR A 269 -9.42 13.92 36.49
N ILE A 270 -10.22 13.31 35.61
CA ILE A 270 -10.43 13.80 34.25
C ILE A 270 -11.14 15.17 34.27
N ASP A 271 -10.72 16.07 33.39
CA ASP A 271 -11.40 17.34 33.18
C ASP A 271 -12.85 17.10 32.71
N PRO A 272 -13.87 17.71 33.37
CA PRO A 272 -15.27 17.60 32.95
C PRO A 272 -15.52 17.96 31.49
N ALA A 273 -14.73 18.87 30.91
CA ALA A 273 -14.82 19.24 29.50
C ALA A 273 -14.62 18.04 28.57
N ALA A 274 -13.73 17.10 28.90
CA ALA A 274 -13.53 15.88 28.11
C ALA A 274 -14.80 15.02 28.06
N LEU A 275 -15.52 14.92 29.18
CA LEU A 275 -16.76 14.16 29.27
C LEU A 275 -17.87 14.81 28.45
N ASP A 276 -17.96 16.13 28.46
CA ASP A 276 -18.93 16.88 27.66
C ASP A 276 -18.61 16.83 26.16
N MET A 277 -17.33 16.90 25.79
CA MET A 277 -16.89 16.69 24.40
C MET A 277 -17.30 15.29 23.88
N CYS A 278 -17.16 14.23 24.68
CA CYS A 278 -17.67 12.90 24.31
C CYS A 278 -19.17 12.91 24.03
N LYS A 279 -20.00 13.62 24.82
CA LYS A 279 -21.45 13.73 24.57
C LYS A 279 -21.71 14.45 23.25
N VAL A 280 -21.01 15.57 23.01
CA VAL A 280 -21.15 16.34 21.76
C VAL A 280 -20.80 15.49 20.54
N LEU A 281 -19.73 14.69 20.64
CA LEU A 281 -19.35 13.76 19.57
C LEU A 281 -20.42 12.67 19.36
N ALA A 282 -20.91 12.06 20.44
CA ALA A 282 -21.92 11.00 20.36
C ALA A 282 -23.26 11.50 19.78
N GLU A 283 -23.70 12.69 20.17
CA GLU A 283 -25.05 13.18 19.88
C GLU A 283 -25.13 14.08 18.64
N LYS A 284 -24.02 14.71 18.23
CA LYS A 284 -24.04 15.78 17.20
C LYS A 284 -23.02 15.61 16.09
N LEU A 285 -21.73 15.42 16.44
CA LEU A 285 -20.64 15.58 15.47
C LEU A 285 -20.09 14.28 14.86
N ASP A 286 -20.24 13.14 15.53
CA ASP A 286 -19.76 11.83 15.07
C ASP A 286 -20.73 10.71 15.51
N THR A 287 -22.00 10.90 15.17
CA THR A 287 -23.11 10.03 15.61
C THR A 287 -22.98 8.59 15.11
N ILE A 288 -22.28 8.37 13.99
CA ILE A 288 -21.95 7.01 13.52
C ILE A 288 -21.08 6.24 14.53
N ARG A 289 -20.30 6.96 15.36
CA ARG A 289 -19.47 6.42 16.45
C ARG A 289 -20.05 6.68 17.83
N GLU A 290 -21.35 6.94 17.95
CA GLU A 290 -22.04 7.18 19.25
C GLU A 290 -21.66 6.16 20.31
N LYS A 291 -21.74 4.86 19.99
CA LYS A 291 -21.39 3.77 20.91
C LYS A 291 -19.93 3.84 21.39
N TYR A 292 -19.01 4.24 20.51
CA TYR A 292 -17.60 4.41 20.86
C TYR A 292 -17.42 5.59 21.81
N TRP A 293 -18.06 6.73 21.55
CA TRP A 293 -17.94 7.92 22.40
C TRP A 293 -18.58 7.72 23.78
N ASN A 294 -19.72 7.02 23.86
CA ASN A 294 -20.34 6.61 25.13
C ASN A 294 -19.41 5.66 25.92
N TYR A 295 -18.80 4.69 25.23
CA TYR A 295 -17.80 3.80 25.84
C TYR A 295 -16.58 4.57 26.35
N LYS A 296 -16.04 5.48 25.53
CA LYS A 296 -14.88 6.33 25.86
C LYS A 296 -15.17 7.20 27.07
N GLN A 297 -16.34 7.83 27.12
CA GLN A 297 -16.79 8.59 28.29
C GLN A 297 -16.79 7.74 29.56
N GLY A 298 -17.33 6.52 29.49
CA GLY A 298 -17.32 5.59 30.62
C GLY A 298 -15.92 5.17 31.07
N LEU A 299 -14.95 5.07 30.14
CA LEU A 299 -13.53 4.86 30.50
C LEU A 299 -12.94 6.07 31.23
N LEU A 300 -13.19 7.28 30.72
CA LEU A 300 -12.67 8.51 31.32
C LEU A 300 -13.22 8.73 32.74
N GLN A 301 -14.50 8.42 32.97
CA GLN A 301 -15.10 8.48 34.31
C GLN A 301 -14.44 7.56 35.33
N LYS A 302 -13.85 6.44 34.90
CA LYS A 302 -13.14 5.54 35.83
C LYS A 302 -11.88 6.17 36.39
N LEU A 303 -11.25 7.10 35.66
CA LEU A 303 -10.08 7.83 36.14
C LEU A 303 -10.40 8.70 37.35
N ASN A 304 -11.66 9.09 37.54
CA ASN A 304 -12.10 9.86 38.72
C ASN A 304 -12.22 9.02 40.01
N ASN A 305 -12.18 7.69 39.88
CA ASN A 305 -12.38 6.75 40.97
C ASN A 305 -11.08 5.99 41.33
N THR A 306 -9.94 6.42 40.79
CA THR A 306 -8.58 5.90 41.04
C THR A 306 -7.80 6.89 41.86
#